data_AF-A0A1I7TGQ5-F1
#
_entry.id   AF-A0A1I7TGQ5-F1
#
_cell.length_a   1.000
_cell.length_b   1.000
_cell.length_c   1.000
_cell.angle_alpha   90.00
_cell.angle_beta   90.00
_cell.angle_gamma   90.00
#
_symmetry.space_group_name_H-M   'P 1'
#
loop_
_entity.id
_entity.type
_entity.pdbx_description
1 polymer ?
#
loop_
_entity_poly.entity_id
_entity_poly.type
_entity_poly.pdbx_seq_one_letter_code
_entity_poly.pdbx_strand_id
1 'polypeptide(L)'
;MERVEMKLECMKTLDLKTRWNLHNTSHTERALVDSQRVKIYKMKFEQARYFTQSTPRDCMSVDRTKLNVDPNYSKFVFEHGIFENLEIKLSYMVFQILEIHLKKGGISAKNLTFTSMIPNSPCLFEKFNDQLLDTLVIDGFINSLDQLISAPVCCNSK
;
A
#
# COMPACT_ATOMS: atom_id res chain seq x y z
N MET A 1 26.27 -19.60 -6.51
CA MET A 1 25.45 -18.53 -7.13
C MET A 1 24.01 -19.01 -7.35
N GLU A 2 23.82 -20.24 -7.87
CA GLU A 2 22.51 -20.83 -8.23
C GLU A 2 21.43 -20.86 -7.12
N ARG A 3 21.81 -20.99 -5.84
CA ARG A 3 20.83 -21.12 -4.74
C ARG A 3 20.04 -19.84 -4.45
N VAL A 4 20.68 -18.68 -4.62
CA VAL A 4 20.03 -17.37 -4.37
C VAL A 4 19.07 -17.05 -5.51
N GLU A 5 19.48 -17.29 -6.75
CA GLU A 5 18.64 -17.12 -7.94
C GLU A 5 17.40 -18.02 -7.91
N MET A 6 17.57 -19.29 -7.53
CA MET A 6 16.43 -20.22 -7.39
C MET A 6 15.43 -19.75 -6.31
N LYS A 7 15.92 -19.22 -5.18
CA LYS A 7 15.05 -18.64 -4.15
C LYS A 7 14.31 -17.41 -4.65
N LEU A 8 14.97 -16.54 -5.42
CA LEU A 8 14.33 -15.36 -6.01
C LEU A 8 13.22 -15.74 -7.01
N GLU A 9 13.43 -16.76 -7.83
CA GLU A 9 12.38 -17.26 -8.74
C GLU A 9 11.20 -17.86 -7.98
N CYS A 10 11.45 -18.67 -6.95
CA CYS A 10 10.39 -19.16 -6.07
C CYS A 10 9.64 -18.01 -5.37
N MET A 11 10.32 -16.90 -5.06
CA MET A 11 9.65 -15.78 -4.41
C MET A 11 8.55 -15.18 -5.27
N LYS A 12 8.76 -15.08 -6.59
CA LYS A 12 7.79 -14.52 -7.55
C LYS A 12 6.45 -15.27 -7.53
N THR A 13 6.44 -16.55 -7.14
CA THR A 13 5.22 -17.36 -7.09
C THR A 13 4.49 -17.31 -5.75
N LEU A 14 5.07 -16.70 -4.70
CA LEU A 14 4.45 -16.65 -3.38
C LEU A 14 3.50 -15.48 -3.22
N ASP A 15 2.39 -15.73 -2.52
CA ASP A 15 1.43 -14.70 -2.13
C ASP A 15 1.99 -13.78 -1.03
N LEU A 16 1.29 -12.66 -0.81
CA LEU A 16 1.70 -11.63 0.17
C LEU A 16 1.73 -12.17 1.61
N LYS A 17 0.85 -13.11 1.96
CA LYS A 17 0.77 -13.68 3.32
C LYS A 17 1.98 -14.58 3.60
N THR A 18 2.36 -15.40 2.64
CA THR A 18 3.52 -16.28 2.74
C THR A 18 4.81 -15.45 2.76
N ARG A 19 4.91 -14.42 1.91
CA ARG A 19 6.03 -13.47 1.94
C ARG A 19 6.13 -12.73 3.28
N TRP A 20 5.01 -12.31 3.85
CA TRP A 20 4.98 -11.71 5.19
C TRP A 20 5.50 -12.65 6.27
N ASN A 21 5.07 -13.92 6.25
CA ASN A 21 5.57 -14.90 7.20
C ASN A 21 7.09 -15.05 7.07
N LEU A 22 7.61 -15.18 5.84
CA LEU A 22 9.05 -15.26 5.56
C LEU A 22 9.83 -14.04 6.03
N HIS A 23 9.33 -12.83 5.76
CA HIS A 23 9.90 -11.55 6.20
C HIS A 23 10.11 -11.47 7.72
N ASN A 24 9.32 -12.23 8.49
CA ASN A 24 9.38 -12.29 9.95
C ASN A 24 10.21 -13.46 10.51
N THR A 25 10.80 -14.31 9.68
CA THR A 25 11.56 -15.49 10.15
C THR A 25 13.04 -15.22 10.44
N SER A 26 13.75 -14.57 9.54
CA SER A 26 15.20 -14.35 9.67
C SER A 26 15.64 -13.13 8.85
N HIS A 27 16.83 -12.61 9.16
CA HIS A 27 17.42 -11.50 8.42
C HIS A 27 17.60 -11.83 6.92
N THR A 28 18.02 -13.05 6.60
CA THR A 28 18.25 -13.48 5.21
C THR A 28 16.95 -13.56 4.42
N GLU A 29 15.90 -14.15 4.99
CA GLU A 29 14.59 -14.24 4.33
C GLU A 29 13.94 -12.86 4.20
N ARG A 30 14.10 -11.98 5.20
CA ARG A 30 13.70 -10.57 5.10
C ARG A 30 14.37 -9.86 3.93
N ALA A 31 15.70 -9.92 3.85
CA ALA A 31 16.44 -9.29 2.76
C ALA A 31 16.03 -9.80 1.38
N LEU A 32 15.68 -11.10 1.27
CA LEU A 32 15.16 -11.68 0.03
C LEU A 32 13.79 -11.09 -0.33
N VAL A 33 12.86 -11.02 0.63
CA VAL A 33 11.53 -10.44 0.42
C VAL A 33 11.63 -8.95 0.05
N ASP A 34 12.45 -8.18 0.77
CA ASP A 34 12.67 -6.75 0.54
C ASP A 34 13.20 -6.47 -0.87
N SER A 35 13.98 -7.39 -1.44
CA SER A 35 14.54 -7.28 -2.80
C SER A 35 13.51 -7.50 -3.92
N GLN A 36 12.31 -8.01 -3.60
CA GLN A 36 11.33 -8.44 -4.59
C GLN A 36 9.94 -7.85 -4.33
N ARG A 37 9.59 -6.80 -5.07
CA ARG A 37 8.24 -6.21 -5.02
C ARG A 37 7.23 -7.05 -5.79
N VAL A 38 5.97 -7.00 -5.35
CA VAL A 38 4.85 -7.78 -5.91
C VAL A 38 3.97 -6.88 -6.76
N LYS A 39 3.75 -7.25 -8.03
CA LYS A 39 2.75 -6.56 -8.86
C LYS A 39 1.35 -6.94 -8.43
N ILE A 40 0.50 -5.96 -8.20
CA ILE A 40 -0.87 -6.13 -7.74
C ILE A 40 -1.78 -5.39 -8.72
N TYR A 41 -2.66 -6.11 -9.39
CA TYR A 41 -3.49 -5.53 -10.44
C TYR A 41 -4.54 -4.56 -9.88
N LYS A 42 -5.20 -4.94 -8.79
CA LYS A 42 -6.14 -4.04 -8.12
C LYS A 42 -6.11 -4.27 -6.62
N MET A 43 -6.14 -3.19 -5.84
CA MET A 43 -6.33 -3.24 -4.41
C MET A 43 -7.34 -2.18 -3.99
N LYS A 44 -8.31 -2.57 -3.16
CA LYS A 44 -9.25 -1.65 -2.52
C LYS A 44 -9.05 -1.70 -1.01
N PHE A 45 -8.75 -0.57 -0.39
CA PHE A 45 -8.54 -0.40 1.04
C PHE A 45 -9.70 0.42 1.63
N GLU A 46 -10.56 -0.18 2.45
CA GLU A 46 -11.77 0.48 2.99
C GLU A 46 -11.99 0.10 4.46
N GLN A 47 -12.17 1.08 5.36
CA GLN A 47 -12.44 0.82 6.79
C GLN A 47 -11.39 -0.11 7.44
N ALA A 48 -10.15 -0.02 6.96
CA ALA A 48 -9.02 -0.92 7.25
C ALA A 48 -9.25 -2.41 6.87
N ARG A 49 -10.28 -2.72 6.08
CA ARG A 49 -10.39 -3.93 5.25
C ARG A 49 -9.61 -3.71 3.96
N TYR A 50 -9.11 -4.78 3.35
CA TYR A 50 -8.59 -4.69 1.99
C TYR A 50 -8.99 -5.88 1.13
N PHE A 51 -9.18 -5.57 -0.14
CA PHE A 51 -9.47 -6.52 -1.20
C PHE A 51 -8.32 -6.43 -2.19
N THR A 52 -7.63 -7.54 -2.44
CA THR A 52 -6.54 -7.60 -3.41
C THR A 52 -6.96 -8.48 -4.57
N GLN A 53 -6.59 -8.08 -5.77
CA GLN A 53 -6.77 -8.84 -6.98
C GLN A 53 -5.39 -8.94 -7.64
N SER A 54 -4.81 -10.14 -7.60
CA SER A 54 -3.47 -10.41 -8.13
C SER A 54 -3.49 -10.59 -9.65
N THR A 55 -4.59 -11.08 -10.22
CA THR A 55 -4.85 -11.21 -11.66
C THR A 55 -6.25 -10.68 -11.99
N PRO A 56 -6.57 -10.28 -13.24
CA PRO A 56 -7.91 -9.82 -13.62
C PRO A 56 -9.05 -10.80 -13.34
N ARG A 57 -8.74 -12.07 -12.99
CA ARG A 57 -9.70 -13.13 -12.68
C ARG A 57 -9.68 -13.60 -11.22
N ASP A 58 -8.63 -13.29 -10.45
CA ASP A 58 -8.47 -13.76 -9.07
C ASP A 58 -8.63 -12.63 -8.05
N CYS A 59 -9.85 -12.49 -7.50
CA CYS A 59 -10.11 -11.61 -6.37
C CYS A 59 -9.81 -12.35 -5.05
N MET A 60 -8.72 -12.00 -4.37
CA MET A 60 -8.55 -12.30 -2.95
C MET A 60 -9.27 -11.23 -2.11
N SER A 61 -10.50 -11.53 -1.72
CA SER A 61 -11.20 -10.78 -0.68
C SER A 61 -10.67 -11.19 0.69
N VAL A 62 -9.95 -10.31 1.40
CA VAL A 62 -9.62 -10.52 2.81
C VAL A 62 -10.71 -9.85 3.66
N ASP A 63 -11.77 -10.61 3.93
CA ASP A 63 -12.89 -10.16 4.76
C ASP A 63 -12.52 -10.20 6.25
N ARG A 64 -12.77 -9.09 6.95
CA ARG A 64 -12.36 -8.85 8.34
C ARG A 64 -13.15 -9.62 9.38
N THR A 65 -14.20 -10.35 9.01
CA THR A 65 -14.91 -11.19 9.99
C THR A 65 -14.02 -12.31 10.56
N LYS A 66 -12.82 -12.57 9.98
CA LYS A 66 -11.92 -13.63 10.43
C LYS A 66 -10.43 -13.28 10.61
N LEU A 67 -10.00 -12.03 10.41
CA LEU A 67 -8.59 -11.65 10.56
C LEU A 67 -8.43 -10.31 11.29
N ASN A 68 -7.95 -10.37 12.53
CA ASN A 68 -7.19 -9.30 13.16
C ASN A 68 -5.96 -9.04 12.28
N VAL A 69 -6.09 -8.19 11.27
CA VAL A 69 -4.95 -7.85 10.43
C VAL A 69 -4.03 -6.93 11.23
N ASP A 70 -2.86 -7.47 11.57
CA ASP A 70 -1.75 -6.74 12.16
C ASP A 70 -1.47 -5.46 11.35
N PRO A 71 -1.46 -4.26 11.96
CA PRO A 71 -1.07 -3.02 11.30
C PRO A 71 0.26 -3.14 10.54
N ASN A 72 1.19 -3.97 11.03
CA ASN A 72 2.47 -4.23 10.38
C ASN A 72 2.32 -5.03 9.07
N TYR A 73 1.30 -5.89 8.97
CA TYR A 73 0.99 -6.57 7.70
C TYR A 73 0.51 -5.58 6.65
N SER A 74 -0.36 -4.64 7.04
CA SER A 74 -0.85 -3.61 6.11
C SER A 74 0.30 -2.73 5.62
N LYS A 75 1.17 -2.32 6.54
CA LYS A 75 2.42 -1.62 6.21
C LYS A 75 3.27 -2.42 5.21
N PHE A 76 3.50 -3.70 5.49
CA PHE A 76 4.26 -4.58 4.61
C PHE A 76 3.69 -4.63 3.19
N VAL A 77 2.36 -4.79 3.05
CA VAL A 77 1.69 -4.83 1.74
C VAL A 77 1.91 -3.53 0.96
N PHE A 78 1.79 -2.37 1.59
CA PHE A 78 2.01 -1.09 0.92
C PHE A 78 3.47 -0.88 0.50
N GLU A 79 4.44 -1.25 1.35
CA GLU A 79 5.86 -1.08 1.06
C GLU A 79 6.35 -2.03 -0.05
N HIS A 80 5.80 -3.26 -0.11
CA HIS A 80 6.25 -4.30 -1.05
C HIS A 80 5.38 -4.43 -2.29
N GLY A 81 4.22 -3.78 -2.33
CA GLY A 81 3.32 -3.78 -3.49
C GLY A 81 3.69 -2.74 -4.54
N ILE A 82 3.52 -3.12 -5.82
CA ILE A 82 3.43 -2.21 -6.96
C ILE A 82 2.02 -2.36 -7.52
N PHE A 83 1.17 -1.37 -7.28
CA PHE A 83 -0.25 -1.41 -7.58
C PHE A 83 -0.53 -0.82 -8.97
N GLU A 84 -1.19 -1.58 -9.84
CA GLU A 84 -1.72 -1.03 -11.09
C GLU A 84 -2.91 -0.12 -10.79
N ASN A 85 -3.82 -0.57 -9.91
CA ASN A 85 -4.98 0.20 -9.44
C ASN A 85 -5.11 0.11 -7.92
N LEU A 86 -5.00 1.23 -7.23
CA LEU A 86 -5.14 1.34 -5.78
C LEU A 86 -6.31 2.27 -5.44
N GLU A 87 -7.36 1.71 -4.87
CA GLU A 87 -8.52 2.44 -4.36
C GLU A 87 -8.42 2.52 -2.84
N ILE A 88 -8.42 3.73 -2.27
CA ILE A 88 -8.35 3.95 -0.83
C ILE A 88 -9.58 4.75 -0.42
N LYS A 89 -10.48 4.08 0.31
CA LYS A 89 -11.57 4.74 1.00
C LYS A 89 -11.10 5.20 2.38
N LEU A 90 -10.85 6.49 2.48
CA LEU A 90 -10.33 7.13 3.67
C LEU A 90 -11.38 7.13 4.79
N SER A 91 -11.02 6.50 5.90
CA SER A 91 -11.62 6.69 7.21
C SER A 91 -10.54 7.15 8.18
N TYR A 92 -10.91 7.64 9.36
CA TYR A 92 -9.95 8.10 10.36
C TYR A 92 -8.89 7.04 10.71
N MET A 93 -9.29 5.76 10.83
CA MET A 93 -8.34 4.66 11.07
C MET A 93 -7.43 4.37 9.89
N VAL A 94 -7.95 4.45 8.66
CA VAL A 94 -7.14 4.28 7.43
C VAL A 94 -6.08 5.38 7.35
N PHE A 95 -6.48 6.62 7.65
CA PHE A 95 -5.59 7.76 7.66
C PHE A 95 -4.43 7.57 8.66
N GLN A 96 -4.71 7.16 9.89
CA GLN A 96 -3.65 6.87 10.87
C GLN A 96 -2.65 5.81 10.39
N ILE A 97 -3.12 4.72 9.77
CA ILE A 97 -2.22 3.67 9.25
C ILE A 97 -1.31 4.23 8.17
N LEU A 98 -1.86 4.99 7.22
CA LEU A 98 -1.10 5.51 6.09
C LEU A 98 -0.15 6.63 6.51
N GLU A 99 -0.58 7.52 7.40
CA GLU A 99 0.22 8.67 7.83
C GLU A 99 1.35 8.24 8.79
N ILE A 100 1.03 7.43 9.80
CA ILE A 100 1.94 7.12 10.92
C ILE A 100 2.89 5.99 10.56
N HIS A 101 2.41 4.93 9.89
CA HIS A 101 3.18 3.70 9.76
C HIS A 101 3.97 3.61 8.46
N LEU A 102 3.57 4.34 7.42
CA LEU A 102 4.24 4.29 6.13
C LEU A 102 5.34 5.34 6.01
N LYS A 103 6.43 4.94 5.37
CA LYS A 103 7.51 5.86 4.99
C LYS A 103 7.08 6.74 3.82
N LYS A 104 7.72 7.90 3.68
CA LYS A 104 7.62 8.75 2.50
C LYS A 104 8.00 7.94 1.24
N GLY A 105 7.21 8.04 0.18
CA GLY A 105 7.39 7.25 -1.04
C GLY A 105 7.23 5.73 -0.87
N GLY A 106 6.70 5.26 0.26
CA GLY A 106 6.55 3.83 0.54
C GLY A 106 5.51 3.13 -0.34
N ILE A 107 4.52 3.87 -0.86
CA ILE A 107 3.45 3.33 -1.69
C ILE A 107 3.80 3.53 -3.16
N SER A 108 3.65 2.48 -3.97
CA SER A 108 3.89 2.55 -5.41
C SER A 108 2.66 2.13 -6.16
N ALA A 109 1.95 3.10 -6.75
CA ALA A 109 0.71 2.86 -7.49
C ALA A 109 0.72 3.66 -8.80
N LYS A 110 0.16 3.06 -9.87
CA LYS A 110 -0.05 3.75 -11.14
C LYS A 110 -1.34 4.54 -11.20
N ASN A 111 -2.44 3.89 -10.85
CA ASN A 111 -3.75 4.52 -10.78
C ASN A 111 -4.18 4.57 -9.32
N LEU A 112 -4.34 5.76 -8.77
CA LEU A 112 -4.73 5.99 -7.39
C LEU A 112 -6.11 6.64 -7.34
N THR A 113 -7.03 6.03 -6.62
CA THR A 113 -8.35 6.60 -6.35
C THR A 113 -8.52 6.78 -4.84
N PHE A 114 -8.78 8.01 -4.40
CA PHE A 114 -9.21 8.29 -3.04
C PHE A 114 -10.71 8.48 -2.99
N THR A 115 -11.36 7.82 -2.04
CA THR A 115 -12.76 8.10 -1.70
C THR A 115 -12.82 8.59 -0.26
N SER A 116 -13.17 9.85 -0.01
CA SER A 116 -13.05 10.44 1.35
C SER A 116 -14.38 10.88 1.96
N MET A 117 -14.49 10.75 3.29
CA MET A 117 -15.43 11.50 4.14
C MET A 117 -14.74 12.53 5.07
N ILE A 118 -13.42 12.72 4.99
CA ILE A 118 -12.58 13.50 5.95
C ILE A 118 -11.67 14.49 5.20
N PRO A 119 -11.27 15.65 5.78
CA PRO A 119 -10.64 16.73 5.04
C PRO A 119 -9.19 16.42 4.63
N ASN A 120 -8.86 16.92 3.45
CA ASN A 120 -7.55 17.15 2.84
C ASN A 120 -6.36 17.11 3.81
N SER A 121 -5.60 16.01 3.80
CA SER A 121 -4.28 15.96 4.43
C SER A 121 -3.20 15.76 3.36
N PRO A 122 -2.43 16.82 3.02
CA PRO A 122 -1.38 16.76 2.00
C PRO A 122 -0.28 15.75 2.30
N CYS A 123 0.01 15.52 3.59
CA CYS A 123 1.08 14.62 4.02
C CYS A 123 0.84 13.17 3.56
N LEU A 124 -0.41 12.81 3.25
CA LEU A 124 -0.75 11.50 2.71
C LEU A 124 -0.17 11.31 1.31
N PHE A 125 -0.16 12.36 0.48
CA PHE A 125 0.38 12.29 -0.88
C PHE A 125 1.89 12.06 -0.87
N GLU A 126 2.60 12.57 0.13
CA GLU A 126 4.03 12.30 0.27
C GLU A 126 4.36 10.81 0.49
N LYS A 127 3.39 9.99 0.90
CA LYS A 127 3.60 8.54 1.06
C LYS A 127 3.65 7.81 -0.28
N PHE A 128 3.22 8.45 -1.37
CA PHE A 128 3.22 7.85 -2.70
C PHE A 128 4.53 8.18 -3.43
N ASN A 129 4.98 7.21 -4.23
CA ASN A 129 6.09 7.40 -5.14
C ASN A 129 5.56 7.94 -6.46
N ASP A 130 5.70 9.25 -6.65
CA ASP A 130 5.19 9.98 -7.81
C ASP A 130 5.79 9.51 -9.15
N GLN A 131 6.93 8.80 -9.14
CA GLN A 131 7.57 8.31 -10.37
C GLN A 131 6.74 7.26 -11.13
N LEU A 132 5.77 6.64 -10.47
CA LEU A 132 4.94 5.59 -11.05
C LEU A 132 3.50 6.05 -11.30
N LEU A 133 3.11 7.24 -10.85
CA LEU A 133 1.72 7.69 -10.83
C LEU A 133 1.30 8.21 -12.22
N ASP A 134 0.40 7.48 -12.88
CA ASP A 134 -0.18 7.86 -14.17
C ASP A 134 -1.51 8.62 -13.97
N THR A 135 -2.35 8.14 -13.06
CA THR A 135 -3.70 8.70 -12.83
C THR A 135 -3.97 8.90 -11.34
N LEU A 136 -4.47 10.08 -10.99
CA LEU A 136 -5.00 10.39 -9.66
C LEU A 136 -6.46 10.82 -9.75
N VAL A 137 -7.32 10.08 -9.06
CA VAL A 137 -8.75 10.40 -8.89
C VAL A 137 -9.00 10.65 -7.42
N ILE A 138 -9.64 11.78 -7.09
CA ILE A 138 -10.07 12.07 -5.73
C ILE A 138 -11.58 12.31 -5.77
N ASP A 139 -12.33 11.38 -5.19
CA ASP A 139 -13.78 11.38 -5.10
C ASP A 139 -14.20 11.67 -3.65
N GLY A 140 -14.76 12.84 -3.39
CA GLY A 140 -15.17 13.26 -2.05
C GLY A 140 -15.43 14.76 -1.93
N PHE A 141 -15.77 15.21 -0.73
CA PHE A 141 -15.92 16.63 -0.40
C PHE A 141 -14.55 17.33 -0.39
N ILE A 142 -13.97 17.55 -1.57
CA ILE A 142 -12.83 18.47 -1.72
C ILE A 142 -13.43 19.86 -1.88
N ASN A 143 -13.26 20.71 -0.87
CA ASN A 143 -13.81 22.07 -0.92
C ASN A 143 -13.13 22.94 -2.00
N SER A 144 -11.86 22.66 -2.36
CA SER A 144 -11.23 23.09 -3.61
C SER A 144 -9.87 22.40 -3.81
N LEU A 145 -9.39 22.30 -5.07
CA LEU A 145 -8.05 21.83 -5.41
C LEU A 145 -6.96 22.70 -4.74
N ASP A 146 -7.25 24.00 -4.59
CA ASP A 146 -6.34 24.98 -3.98
C ASP A 146 -6.02 24.66 -2.52
N GLN A 147 -6.95 24.07 -1.76
CA GLN A 147 -6.66 23.63 -0.39
C GLN A 147 -5.70 22.45 -0.33
N LEU A 148 -5.64 21.64 -1.39
CA LEU A 148 -4.77 20.48 -1.49
C LEU A 148 -3.33 20.89 -1.87
N ILE A 149 -3.20 21.93 -2.71
CA ILE A 149 -1.92 22.48 -3.18
C ILE A 149 -1.36 23.51 -2.17
N SER A 150 -2.22 24.26 -1.48
CA SER A 150 -1.83 25.34 -0.57
C SER A 150 -1.65 24.90 0.88
N ALA A 151 -2.09 23.69 1.22
CA ALA A 151 -1.90 23.21 2.58
C ALA A 151 -0.40 22.99 2.82
N PRO A 152 0.14 23.54 3.92
CA PRO A 152 1.56 23.48 4.20
C PRO A 152 1.98 22.02 4.19
N VAL A 153 3.08 21.73 3.47
CA VAL A 153 3.85 20.50 3.68
C VAL A 153 4.03 20.40 5.18
N CYS A 154 3.33 19.47 5.82
CA CYS A 154 3.47 19.22 7.25
C CYS A 154 4.84 18.58 7.46
N CYS A 155 5.88 19.39 7.31
CA CYS A 155 7.18 19.19 7.90
C CYS A 155 6.96 19.26 9.40
N ASN A 156 6.94 18.10 10.03
CA ASN A 156 7.37 17.91 11.41
C ASN A 156 7.75 16.43 11.54
N SER A 157 8.84 15.98 12.15
CA SER A 157 10.09 16.54 12.68
C SER A 157 10.54 15.47 13.68
N LYS A 158 11.77 14.96 13.54
CA LYS A 158 12.43 13.89 14.32
C LYS A 158 12.18 12.46 13.85
#